data_AF-A0ABC8TQZ7-F1
#
_entry.id   AF-A0ABC8TQZ7-F1
#
_cell.length_a   1.000
_cell.length_b   1.000
_cell.length_c   1.000
_cell.angle_alpha   90.00
_cell.angle_beta   90.00
_cell.angle_gamma   90.00
#
_symmetry.space_group_name_H-M   'P 1'
#
loop_
_entity.id
_entity.type
_entity.pdbx_description
1 polymer ?
#
loop_
_entity_poly.entity_id
_entity_poly.type
_entity_poly.pdbx_seq_one_letter_code
_entity_poly.pdbx_strand_id
1 'polypeptide(L)'
;MALPNGEQSSELLNARAHIWNHIFNFINSMSLKCAIQPGIPNVVHGHGRPMTLSELVDALPINRAKSLCVCRLMRILVQSDFFVMQKISKNDDEEGYSLTLA
;
A
#
# COMPACT_ATOMS: atom_id res chain seq x y z
N MET A 1 -10.41 8.08 -44.32
CA MET A 1 -10.55 7.11 -43.22
C MET A 1 -10.50 7.92 -41.93
N ALA A 2 -11.65 8.25 -41.34
CA ALA A 2 -11.71 9.12 -40.17
C ALA A 2 -11.27 8.34 -38.93
N LEU A 3 -10.27 8.85 -38.21
CA LEU A 3 -9.85 8.30 -36.92
C LEU A 3 -10.99 8.47 -35.90
N PRO A 4 -11.28 7.48 -35.05
CA PRO A 4 -12.35 7.62 -34.08
C PRO A 4 -12.02 8.71 -33.05
N ASN A 5 -12.99 9.60 -32.84
CA ASN A 5 -13.03 10.67 -31.86
C ASN A 5 -12.39 10.27 -30.52
N GLY A 6 -11.55 11.15 -29.95
CA GLY A 6 -10.84 10.90 -28.68
C GLY A 6 -11.72 10.47 -27.50
N GLU A 7 -13.03 10.74 -27.55
CA GLU A 7 -14.04 10.31 -26.59
C GLU A 7 -14.20 8.77 -26.55
N GLN A 8 -14.30 8.10 -27.71
CA GLN A 8 -14.38 6.62 -27.78
C GLN A 8 -13.10 5.94 -27.29
N SER A 9 -11.95 6.59 -27.48
CA SER A 9 -10.66 6.10 -26.96
C SER A 9 -10.61 6.16 -25.42
N SER A 10 -11.12 7.24 -24.83
CA SER A 10 -11.20 7.40 -23.37
C SER A 10 -12.15 6.38 -22.73
N GLU A 11 -13.33 6.17 -23.32
CA GLU A 11 -14.30 5.18 -22.85
C GLU A 11 -13.71 3.75 -22.85
N LEU A 12 -13.01 3.38 -23.93
CA LEU A 12 -12.35 2.08 -24.02
C LEU A 12 -11.25 1.90 -22.95
N LEU A 13 -10.48 2.94 -22.67
CA LEU A 13 -9.47 2.92 -21.60
C LEU A 13 -10.11 2.75 -20.23
N ASN A 14 -11.19 3.47 -19.95
CA ASN A 14 -11.94 3.36 -18.69
C ASN A 14 -12.56 1.97 -18.52
N ALA A 15 -13.17 1.41 -19.57
CA ALA A 15 -13.73 0.06 -19.55
C ALA A 15 -12.65 -0.99 -19.28
N ARG A 16 -11.47 -0.87 -19.91
CA ARG A 16 -10.32 -1.74 -19.65
C ARG A 16 -9.84 -1.61 -18.21
N ALA A 17 -9.66 -0.38 -17.70
CA ALA A 17 -9.26 -0.15 -16.32
C ALA A 17 -10.25 -0.76 -15.33
N HIS A 18 -11.55 -0.65 -15.59
CA HIS A 18 -12.60 -1.27 -14.78
C HIS A 18 -12.46 -2.80 -14.73
N ILE A 19 -12.28 -3.45 -15.88
CA ILE A 19 -12.07 -4.90 -15.97
C ILE A 19 -10.79 -5.31 -15.22
N TRP A 20 -9.68 -4.60 -15.43
CA TRP A 20 -8.41 -4.89 -14.75
C TRP A 20 -8.51 -4.75 -13.23
N ASN A 21 -9.22 -3.71 -12.74
CA ASN A 21 -9.45 -3.53 -11.32
C ASN A 21 -10.20 -4.73 -10.72
N HIS A 22 -11.22 -5.26 -11.40
CA HIS A 22 -11.93 -6.46 -10.95
C HIS A 22 -11.06 -7.72 -10.99
N ILE A 23 -10.33 -7.94 -12.09
CA ILE A 23 -9.42 -9.08 -12.23
C ILE A 23 -8.38 -9.10 -11.11
N PHE A 24 -7.87 -7.92 -10.72
CA PHE A 24 -6.81 -7.80 -9.72
C PHE A 24 -7.31 -7.48 -8.31
N ASN A 25 -8.61 -7.33 -8.07
CA ASN A 25 -9.12 -6.93 -6.74
C ASN A 25 -8.74 -7.94 -5.63
N PHE A 26 -8.50 -9.21 -5.98
CA PHE A 26 -8.01 -10.21 -5.04
C PHE A 26 -6.67 -9.82 -4.39
N ILE A 27 -5.85 -9.00 -5.07
CA ILE A 27 -4.57 -8.51 -4.55
C ILE A 27 -4.80 -7.71 -3.26
N ASN A 28 -5.85 -6.89 -3.17
CA ASN A 28 -6.16 -6.12 -1.95
C ASN A 28 -6.44 -7.06 -0.77
N SER A 29 -7.25 -8.09 -1.00
CA SER A 29 -7.57 -9.11 0.02
C SER A 29 -6.34 -9.91 0.45
N MET A 30 -5.50 -10.33 -0.51
CA MET A 30 -4.28 -11.09 -0.21
C MET A 30 -3.22 -10.22 0.46
N SER A 31 -3.10 -8.95 0.08
CA SER A 31 -2.24 -7.97 0.76
C SER A 31 -2.67 -7.80 2.22
N LEU A 32 -3.97 -7.64 2.50
CA LEU A 32 -4.47 -7.54 3.86
C LEU A 32 -4.14 -8.79 4.68
N LYS A 33 -4.35 -9.99 4.11
CA LYS A 33 -3.96 -11.26 4.75
C LYS A 33 -2.45 -11.29 5.07
N CYS A 34 -1.62 -10.90 4.11
CA CYS A 34 -0.16 -10.81 4.27
C CYS A 34 0.28 -9.77 5.31
N ALA A 35 -0.54 -8.75 5.60
CA ALA A 35 -0.28 -7.79 6.67
C ALA A 35 -0.60 -8.34 8.06
N ILE A 36 -1.73 -9.05 8.16
CA ILE A 36 -2.25 -9.60 9.41
C ILE A 36 -1.39 -10.77 9.90
N GLN A 37 -1.02 -11.69 9.01
CA GLN A 37 -0.28 -12.91 9.38
C GLN A 37 1.05 -12.66 10.14
N PRO A 38 1.94 -11.76 9.68
CA PRO A 38 3.14 -11.40 10.42
C PRO A 38 2.89 -10.35 11.52
N GLY A 39 1.64 -9.89 11.69
CA GLY A 39 1.26 -8.97 12.76
C GLY A 39 1.64 -7.51 12.54
N ILE A 40 1.74 -7.04 11.28
CA ILE A 40 2.10 -5.65 10.95
C ILE A 40 1.25 -4.63 11.73
N PRO A 41 -0.10 -4.74 11.78
CA PRO A 41 -0.92 -3.76 12.50
C PRO A 41 -0.54 -3.64 13.97
N ASN A 42 -0.26 -4.76 14.63
CA ASN A 42 0.10 -4.79 16.04
C ASN A 42 1.49 -4.20 16.29
N VAL A 43 2.45 -4.47 15.39
CA VAL A 43 3.81 -3.91 15.46
C VAL A 43 3.76 -2.38 15.30
N VAL A 44 3.01 -1.88 14.32
CA VAL A 44 2.84 -0.43 14.11
C VAL A 44 2.10 0.22 15.29
N HIS A 45 1.03 -0.40 15.78
CA HIS A 45 0.28 0.10 16.94
C HIS A 45 1.13 0.16 18.21
N GLY A 46 1.86 -0.93 18.51
CA GLY A 46 2.71 -1.04 19.69
C GLY A 46 3.92 -0.09 19.67
N HIS A 47 4.31 0.42 18.51
CA HIS A 47 5.41 1.39 18.40
C HIS A 47 5.05 2.78 18.96
N GLY A 48 3.77 3.15 18.97
CA GLY A 48 3.26 4.40 19.58
C GLY A 48 3.55 5.69 18.79
N ARG A 49 4.24 5.62 17.66
CA ARG A 49 4.48 6.73 16.71
C ARG A 49 4.49 6.19 15.27
N PRO A 50 4.48 7.05 14.24
CA PRO A 50 4.69 6.59 12.87
C PRO A 50 6.01 5.82 12.75
N MET A 51 5.95 4.62 12.18
CA MET A 51 7.06 3.67 12.12
C MET A 51 7.69 3.68 10.72
N THR A 52 9.00 3.89 10.62
CA THR A 52 9.70 3.86 9.33
C THR A 52 9.66 2.48 8.69
N LEU A 53 9.94 2.41 7.38
CA LEU A 53 10.09 1.12 6.70
C LEU A 53 11.22 0.27 7.32
N SER A 54 12.32 0.90 7.73
CA SER A 54 13.46 0.19 8.32
C SER A 54 13.10 -0.39 9.70
N GLU A 55 12.47 0.41 10.58
CA GLU A 55 12.00 -0.06 11.87
C GLU A 55 10.97 -1.19 11.72
N LEU A 56 10.08 -1.08 10.74
CA LEU A 56 9.08 -2.10 10.47
C LEU A 56 9.70 -3.42 10.00
N VAL A 57 10.65 -3.39 9.06
CA VAL A 57 11.32 -4.60 8.58
C VAL A 57 12.11 -5.28 9.70
N ASP A 58 12.71 -4.49 10.60
CA ASP A 58 13.51 -5.01 11.71
C ASP A 58 12.65 -5.57 12.85
N ALA A 59 11.43 -5.04 13.04
CA ALA A 59 10.48 -5.52 14.04
C ALA A 59 9.70 -6.77 13.59
N LEU A 60 9.59 -7.02 12.29
CA LEU A 60 8.85 -8.17 11.77
C LEU A 60 9.71 -9.44 11.76
N PRO A 61 9.12 -10.61 12.06
CA PRO A 61 9.81 -11.90 12.01
C PRO A 61 9.96 -12.39 10.56
N ILE A 62 10.62 -11.61 9.71
CA ILE A 62 10.81 -11.89 8.28
C ILE A 62 12.28 -11.84 7.88
N ASN A 63 12.61 -12.49 6.76
CA ASN A 63 13.95 -12.36 6.18
C ASN A 63 14.15 -10.93 5.63
N ARG A 64 15.23 -10.25 6.03
CA ARG A 64 15.58 -8.91 5.54
C ARG A 64 15.65 -8.80 4.01
N ALA A 65 15.95 -9.89 3.29
CA ALA A 65 15.89 -9.93 1.82
C ALA A 65 14.50 -9.61 1.24
N LYS A 66 13.43 -9.70 2.06
CA LYS A 66 12.05 -9.35 1.70
C LYS A 66 11.67 -7.91 2.05
N SER A 67 12.62 -7.06 2.44
CA SER A 67 12.37 -5.64 2.76
C SER A 67 11.62 -4.91 1.63
N LEU A 68 12.01 -5.16 0.37
CA LEU A 68 11.33 -4.62 -0.81
C LEU A 68 9.89 -5.12 -0.95
N CYS A 69 9.61 -6.36 -0.54
CA CYS A 69 8.25 -6.91 -0.54
C CYS A 69 7.38 -6.21 0.50
N VAL A 70 7.92 -5.93 1.70
CA VAL A 70 7.22 -5.15 2.73
C VAL A 70 6.93 -3.74 2.24
N CYS A 71 7.90 -3.08 1.61
CA CYS A 71 7.70 -1.75 1.03
C CYS A 71 6.53 -1.71 0.04
N ARG A 72 6.48 -2.67 -0.89
CA ARG A 72 5.39 -2.78 -1.87
C ARG A 72 4.05 -3.10 -1.22
N LEU A 73 4.06 -4.00 -0.23
CA LEU A 73 2.86 -4.36 0.53
C LEU A 73 2.30 -3.14 1.26
N MET A 74 3.13 -2.41 2.00
CA MET A 74 2.72 -1.21 2.72
C MET A 74 2.15 -0.15 1.79
N ARG A 75 2.73 0.04 0.60
CA ARG A 75 2.16 0.96 -0.40
C ARG A 75 0.74 0.59 -0.81
N ILE A 76 0.46 -0.70 -1.05
CA ILE A 76 -0.90 -1.17 -1.38
C ILE A 76 -1.85 -0.93 -0.21
N LEU A 77 -1.41 -1.20 1.02
CA LEU A 77 -2.23 -1.02 2.22
C LEU A 77 -2.51 0.45 2.53
N VAL A 78 -1.57 1.35 2.24
CA VAL A 78 -1.78 2.80 2.35
C VAL A 78 -2.76 3.28 1.29
N GLN A 79 -2.62 2.83 0.04
CA GLN A 79 -3.56 3.16 -1.03
C GLN A 79 -4.98 2.61 -0.79
N SER A 80 -5.10 1.58 0.06
CA SER A 80 -6.38 0.98 0.46
C SER A 80 -6.89 1.53 1.81
N ASP A 81 -6.31 2.63 2.29
CA ASP A 81 -6.69 3.34 3.53
C ASP A 81 -6.60 2.51 4.83
N PHE A 82 -5.89 1.37 4.85
CA PHE A 82 -5.63 0.64 6.10
C PHE A 82 -4.51 1.26 6.94
N PHE A 83 -3.59 1.95 6.26
CA PHE A 83 -2.49 2.67 6.88
C PHE A 83 -2.38 4.07 6.25
N VAL A 84 -1.76 4.98 6.98
CA VAL A 84 -1.40 6.30 6.49
C VAL A 84 0.10 6.49 6.56
N MET A 85 0.65 7.22 5.59
CA MET A 85 2.04 7.64 5.58
C MET A 85 2.12 9.07 6.13
N GLN A 86 2.93 9.28 7.16
CA GLN A 86 3.04 10.55 7.88
C GLN A 86 4.50 10.94 8.03
N LYS A 87 4.80 12.23 7.94
CA LYS A 87 6.15 12.75 8.24
C LYS A 87 6.47 12.58 9.72
N ILE A 88 7.63 12.02 10.03
CA ILE A 88 8.08 11.78 11.41
C ILE A 88 8.64 13.06 12.02
N SER A 89 9.33 13.87 11.21
CA SER A 89 9.93 15.14 11.60
C SER A 89 9.57 16.23 10.59
N LYS A 90 9.49 17.49 11.05
CA LYS A 90 9.23 18.65 10.17
C LYS A 90 10.42 18.97 9.25
N ASN A 91 11.61 18.46 9.58
CA ASN A 91 12.87 18.81 8.92
C ASN A 91 13.51 17.65 8.13
N ASP A 92 12.99 16.42 8.26
CA ASP A 92 13.47 15.27 7.50
C ASP A 92 12.43 14.82 6.48
N ASP A 93 12.90 14.28 5.36
CA ASP A 93 12.09 13.58 4.36
C ASP A 93 11.72 12.15 4.82
N GLU A 94 11.87 11.85 6.11
CA GLU A 94 11.61 10.53 6.67
C GLU A 94 10.12 10.37 7.01
N GLU A 95 9.47 9.49 6.25
CA GLU A 95 8.06 9.16 6.38
C GLU A 95 7.87 7.81 7.07
N GLY A 96 6.88 7.76 7.98
CA GLY A 96 6.52 6.58 8.75
C GLY A 96 5.08 6.16 8.51
N TYR A 97 4.79 4.89 8.77
CA TYR A 97 3.47 4.31 8.68
C TYR A 97 2.73 4.43 10.00
N SER A 98 1.44 4.72 9.95
CA SER A 98 0.52 4.65 11.09
C SER A 98 -0.77 3.98 10.67
N LEU A 99 -1.55 3.50 11.64
CA LEU A 99 -2.89 2.99 11.36
C LEU A 99 -3.84 4.15 11.03
N THR A 100 -4.71 3.94 10.06
CA THR A 100 -5.82 4.87 9.79
C THR A 100 -6.82 4.79 10.94
N LEU A 101 -7.29 5.94 11.44
CA LEU A 101 -8.37 5.99 12.42
C LEU A 101 -9.67 5.52 11.74
N ALA A 102 -10.36 4.56 12.37
CA ALA A 102 -11.70 4.14 11.95
C ALA A 102 -12.76 5.14 12.41
#